data_AF-A0A1B8S9A2-F1
#
_entry.id   AF-A0A1B8S9A2-F1
#
_cell.length_a   1.000
_cell.length_b   1.000
_cell.length_c   1.000
_cell.angle_alpha   90.00
_cell.angle_beta   90.00
_cell.angle_gamma   90.00
#
_symmetry.space_group_name_H-M   'P 1'
#
loop_
_entity.id
_entity.type
_entity.pdbx_description
1 polymer ?
#
loop_
_entity_poly.entity_id
_entity_poly.type
_entity_poly.pdbx_seq_one_letter_code
_entity_poly.pdbx_strand_id
1 'polypeptide(L)'
;MSAAAMGLLFGIDTDTVEQYMRTNIVGGALRFPPEWIKAGRRRSKEAAAATGSNDVFDILAYWARRDLGAEIVFTDDGGDQ
;
A
#
# COMPACT_ATOMS: atom_id res chain seq x y z
N MET A 1 2.95 -2.11 8.20
CA MET A 1 2.13 -1.69 7.05
C MET A 1 1.15 -2.83 6.72
N SER A 2 -0.15 -2.55 6.69
CA SER A 2 -1.21 -3.57 6.53
C SER A 2 -1.38 -4.04 5.07
N ALA A 3 -2.07 -5.16 4.87
CA ALA A 3 -2.38 -5.68 3.52
C ALA A 3 -3.24 -4.69 2.71
N ALA A 4 -4.20 -4.00 3.35
CA ALA A 4 -5.02 -2.98 2.69
C ALA A 4 -4.18 -1.80 2.17
N ALA A 5 -3.22 -1.31 2.97
CA ALA A 5 -2.31 -0.26 2.53
C ALA A 5 -1.43 -0.72 1.35
N MET A 6 -0.94 -1.96 1.39
CA MET A 6 -0.17 -2.54 0.29
C MET A 6 -1.02 -2.75 -0.97
N GLY A 7 -2.28 -3.17 -0.83
CA GLY A 7 -3.24 -3.32 -1.93
C GLY A 7 -3.48 -2.00 -2.64
N LEU A 8 -3.70 -0.91 -1.90
CA LEU A 8 -3.84 0.43 -2.46
C LEU A 8 -2.57 0.90 -3.19
N LEU A 9 -1.39 0.66 -2.59
CA LEU A 9 -0.12 1.04 -3.17
C LEU A 9 0.13 0.31 -4.49
N PHE A 10 -0.07 -1.01 -4.52
CA PHE A 10 0.15 -1.83 -5.71
C PHE A 10 -0.99 -1.77 -6.72
N GLY A 11 -2.17 -1.31 -6.32
CA GLY A 11 -3.39 -1.35 -7.13
C GLY A 11 -3.93 -2.77 -7.29
N ILE A 12 -3.90 -3.54 -6.20
CA ILE A 12 -4.27 -4.95 -6.15
C ILE A 12 -5.27 -5.14 -5.01
N ASP A 13 -6.18 -6.09 -5.18
CA ASP A 13 -7.15 -6.46 -4.16
C ASP A 13 -6.50 -6.88 -2.83
N THR A 14 -7.13 -6.50 -1.72
CA THR A 14 -6.58 -6.72 -0.37
C THR A 14 -6.47 -8.21 -0.04
N ASP A 15 -7.45 -9.03 -0.43
CA ASP A 15 -7.45 -10.46 -0.13
C ASP A 15 -6.30 -11.17 -0.87
N THR A 16 -5.99 -10.71 -2.07
CA THR A 16 -4.84 -11.19 -2.85
C THR A 16 -3.52 -10.89 -2.13
N VAL A 17 -3.38 -9.68 -1.59
CA VAL A 17 -2.19 -9.30 -0.82
C VAL A 17 -2.11 -10.09 0.48
N GLU A 18 -3.21 -10.24 1.21
CA GLU A 18 -3.25 -11.04 2.44
C GLU A 18 -2.85 -12.48 2.20
N GLN A 19 -3.44 -13.12 1.18
CA GLN A 19 -3.10 -14.49 0.82
C GLN A 19 -1.61 -14.59 0.48
N TYR A 20 -1.09 -13.66 -0.31
CA TYR A 20 0.32 -13.64 -0.68
C TYR A 20 1.23 -13.50 0.55
N MET A 21 0.89 -12.59 1.48
CA MET A 21 1.63 -12.37 2.71
C MET A 21 1.67 -13.61 3.60
N ARG A 22 0.59 -14.40 3.64
CA ARG A 22 0.52 -15.64 4.42
C ARG A 22 1.36 -16.77 3.82
N THR A 23 1.45 -16.86 2.50
CA THR A 23 2.07 -18.00 1.81
C THR A 23 3.50 -17.77 1.33
N ASN A 24 3.96 -16.51 1.23
CA ASN A 24 5.23 -16.17 0.56
C ASN A 24 6.24 -15.47 1.49
N ILE A 25 6.27 -15.86 2.76
CA ILE A 25 7.38 -15.52 3.66
C ILE A 25 8.53 -16.47 3.36
N VAL A 26 9.56 -15.99 2.66
CA VAL A 26 10.75 -16.77 2.30
C VAL A 26 11.92 -16.35 3.17
N GLY A 27 12.42 -17.25 4.01
CA GLY A 27 13.56 -16.97 4.88
C GLY A 27 13.32 -15.84 5.88
N GLY A 28 12.07 -15.66 6.34
CA GLY A 28 11.68 -14.59 7.27
C GLY A 28 11.45 -13.24 6.62
N ALA A 29 11.61 -13.12 5.29
CA ALA A 29 11.36 -11.89 4.55
C ALA A 29 10.19 -12.06 3.59
N LEU A 30 9.28 -11.08 3.60
CA LEU A 30 8.25 -10.95 2.58
C LEU A 30 8.86 -10.34 1.31
N ARG A 31 8.88 -11.10 0.21
CA ARG A 31 9.30 -10.60 -1.10
C ARG A 31 8.09 -10.48 -2.00
N PHE A 32 7.73 -9.25 -2.35
CA PHE A 32 6.68 -9.01 -3.34
C PHE A 32 7.17 -9.30 -4.75
N PRO A 33 6.26 -9.72 -5.65
CA PRO A 33 6.58 -9.92 -7.05
C PRO A 33 7.09 -8.62 -7.71
N PRO A 34 8.04 -8.69 -8.67
CA PRO A 34 8.59 -7.50 -9.33
C PRO A 34 7.55 -6.62 -10.00
N GLU A 35 6.48 -7.20 -10.53
CA GLU A 35 5.39 -6.49 -11.19
C GLU A 35 4.52 -5.70 -10.20
N TRP A 36 4.33 -6.19 -8.97
CA TRP A 36 3.67 -5.44 -7.89
C TRP A 36 4.51 -4.23 -7.50
N ILE A 37 5.83 -4.42 -7.34
CA ILE A 37 6.77 -3.34 -7.04
C ILE A 37 6.76 -2.28 -8.17
N LYS A 38 6.75 -2.72 -9.43
CA LYS A 38 6.67 -1.82 -10.59
C LYS A 38 5.35 -1.04 -10.61
N ALA A 39 4.23 -1.71 -10.33
CA ALA A 39 2.93 -1.08 -10.23
C ALA A 39 2.89 -0.05 -9.09
N GLY A 40 3.41 -0.42 -7.91
CA GLY A 40 3.56 0.47 -6.77
C GLY A 40 4.34 1.73 -7.10
N ARG A 41 5.54 1.59 -7.71
CA ARG A 41 6.35 2.74 -8.15
C ARG A 41 5.61 3.64 -9.13
N ARG A 42 4.87 3.07 -10.08
CA ARG A 42 4.07 3.83 -11.02
C ARG A 42 2.98 4.62 -10.30
N ARG A 43 2.23 3.96 -9.43
CA ARG A 43 1.13 4.57 -8.66
C ARG A 43 1.61 5.63 -7.68
N SER A 44 2.77 5.44 -7.06
CA SER A 44 3.41 6.48 -6.23
C SER A 44 3.72 7.73 -7.03
N LYS A 45 4.27 7.58 -8.24
CA LYS A 45 4.57 8.73 -9.12
C LYS A 45 3.30 9.43 -9.60
N GLU A 46 2.28 8.67 -9.97
CA GLU A 46 0.98 9.22 -10.38
C GLU A 46 0.32 10.01 -9.24
N ALA A 47 0.30 9.45 -8.02
CA ALA A 47 -0.23 10.15 -6.86
C ALA A 47 0.61 11.39 -6.52
N ALA A 48 1.93 11.29 -6.51
CA ALA A 48 2.79 12.42 -6.21
C ALA A 48 2.67 13.57 -7.21
N ALA A 49 2.48 13.25 -8.50
CA ALA A 49 2.17 14.26 -9.51
C ALA A 49 0.80 14.93 -9.28
N ALA A 50 -0.18 14.20 -8.74
CA ALA A 50 -1.52 14.72 -8.48
C ALA A 50 -1.63 15.51 -7.17
N THR A 51 -0.90 15.10 -6.13
CA THR A 51 -0.94 15.72 -4.79
C THR A 51 0.17 16.76 -4.58
N GLY A 52 1.23 16.72 -5.38
CA GLY A 52 2.45 17.48 -5.14
C GLY A 52 3.31 16.92 -3.99
N SER A 53 2.95 15.76 -3.43
CA SER A 53 3.63 15.15 -2.28
C SER A 53 4.15 13.76 -2.60
N ASN A 54 5.39 13.47 -2.19
CA ASN A 54 5.98 12.13 -2.26
C ASN A 54 5.81 11.35 -0.94
N ASP A 55 5.09 11.90 0.03
CA ASP A 55 4.82 11.22 1.29
C ASP A 55 3.93 9.99 1.07
N VAL A 56 4.29 8.86 1.69
CA VAL A 56 3.56 7.60 1.51
C VAL A 56 2.12 7.68 2.01
N PHE A 57 1.86 8.44 3.07
CA PHE A 57 0.52 8.65 3.62
C PHE A 57 -0.34 9.45 2.65
N ASP A 58 0.22 10.49 2.02
CA ASP A 58 -0.49 11.27 0.99
C ASP A 58 -0.79 10.43 -0.25
N ILE A 59 0.15 9.58 -0.66
CA ILE A 59 -0.03 8.64 -1.78
C ILE A 59 -1.17 7.66 -1.48
N LEU A 60 -1.19 7.06 -0.29
CA LEU A 60 -2.24 6.13 0.12
C LEU A 60 -3.59 6.84 0.24
N ALA A 61 -3.64 8.02 0.85
CA ALA A 61 -4.87 8.80 0.98
C ALA A 61 -5.43 9.25 -0.37
N TYR A 62 -4.57 9.54 -1.35
CA TYR A 62 -4.99 9.81 -2.72
C TYR A 62 -5.68 8.59 -3.36
N TRP A 63 -5.06 7.42 -3.28
CA TRP A 63 -5.62 6.21 -3.90
C TRP A 63 -6.84 5.67 -3.17
N ALA A 64 -6.94 5.80 -1.84
CA ALA A 64 -8.15 5.43 -1.12
C ALA A 64 -9.36 6.26 -1.56
N ARG A 65 -9.19 7.58 -1.70
CA ARG A 65 -10.25 8.46 -2.21
C ARG A 65 -10.64 8.11 -3.64
N ARG A 66 -9.64 7.77 -4.48
CA ARG A 66 -9.85 7.53 -5.90
C ARG A 66 -10.43 6.15 -6.22
N ASP A 67 -9.95 5.10 -5.56
CA ASP A 67 -10.31 3.72 -5.89
C ASP A 67 -11.45 3.19 -5.01
N LEU A 68 -11.52 3.65 -3.75
CA LEU A 68 -12.50 3.14 -2.77
C LEU A 68 -13.56 4.19 -2.39
N GLY A 69 -13.41 5.45 -2.81
CA GLY A 69 -14.29 6.53 -2.36
C GLY A 69 -14.21 6.76 -0.85
N ALA A 70 -13.10 6.40 -0.21
CA ALA A 70 -12.93 6.39 1.24
C ALA A 70 -11.80 7.31 1.69
N GLU A 71 -11.89 7.82 2.91
CA GLU A 71 -10.79 8.49 3.60
C GLU A 71 -10.04 7.50 4.48
N ILE A 72 -8.70 7.53 4.44
CA ILE A 72 -7.88 6.71 5.34
C ILE A 72 -7.66 7.48 6.63
N VAL A 73 -7.90 6.78 7.75
CA VAL A 73 -7.39 7.16 9.06
C VAL A 73 -6.15 6.33 9.34
N PHE A 74 -5.00 6.99 9.49
CA PHE A 74 -3.79 6.34 9.96
C PHE A 74 -3.83 6.32 11.49
N THR A 75 -4.00 5.13 12.07
CA THR A 75 -3.82 4.93 13.50
C THR A 75 -2.36 4.61 13.74
N ASP A 76 -1.69 5.44 14.54
CA ASP A 76 -0.45 5.01 15.19
C ASP A 76 -0.87 4.11 16.34
N ASP A 77 -0.71 2.80 16.18
CA ASP A 77 -0.76 1.83 17.26
C ASP A 77 0.47 2.06 18.15
N GLY A 78 0.45 3.20 18.85
CA GLY A 78 1.42 3.61 19.84
C GLY A 78 1.54 2.53 20.90
N GLY A 79 2.55 1.68 20.73
CA GLY A 79 3.00 0.75 21.74
C GLY A 79 3.64 1.53 22.87
N ASP A 80 2.84 2.06 23.78
CA ASP A 80 3.28 2.21 25.17
C ASP A 80 3.51 0.79 25.71
N GLN A 81 4.78 0.38 25.78
CA GLN A 81 5.30 -0.55 26.78
C GLN A 81 6.82 -0.43 26.90
#